data_AF-A0A4U0SYQ1-F1
#
_entry.id   AF-A0A4U0SYQ1-F1
#
_cell.length_a   1.000
_cell.length_b   1.000
_cell.length_c   1.000
_cell.angle_alpha   90.00
_cell.angle_beta   90.00
_cell.angle_gamma   90.00
#
_symmetry.space_group_name_H-M   'P 1'
#
loop_
_entity.id
_entity.type
_entity.pdbx_description
1 polymer ?
#
loop_
_entity_poly.entity_id
_entity_poly.type
_entity_poly.pdbx_seq_one_letter_code
_entity_poly.pdbx_strand_id
1 'polypeptide(L)'
;MPETNPEQVECLHEIYDPNWDEPFEGYAIRRHRITKKTPKRIFYTDDWGRTYSLDRQRLEADGEIWDRVHNRRLYLREPELPQPPKRPSVAELKQRMADAHPDRGGNDAEFIAARQKYERARRMAAR
;
A
#
# COMPACT_ATOMS: atom_id res chain seq x y z
N MET A 1 -15.56 -1.18 38.76
CA MET A 1 -15.94 -1.34 37.35
C MET A 1 -14.66 -1.45 36.56
N PRO A 2 -14.23 -2.61 36.04
CA PRO A 2 -13.08 -2.61 35.14
C PRO A 2 -13.56 -2.05 33.81
N GLU A 3 -12.95 -0.93 33.43
CA GLU A 3 -13.13 -0.28 32.13
C GLU A 3 -12.71 -1.27 31.04
N THR A 4 -13.66 -1.66 30.20
CA THR A 4 -13.41 -2.46 29.00
C THR A 4 -12.54 -1.61 28.09
N ASN A 5 -11.23 -1.80 28.22
CA ASN A 5 -10.21 -1.27 27.32
C ASN A 5 -10.68 -1.64 25.90
N PRO A 6 -10.95 -0.67 25.00
CA PRO A 6 -11.42 -0.99 23.66
C PRO A 6 -10.37 -1.92 23.07
N GLU A 7 -10.79 -3.11 22.68
CA GLU A 7 -9.96 -4.16 22.10
C GLU A 7 -8.84 -3.50 21.29
N GLN A 8 -7.59 -3.55 21.78
CA GLN A 8 -6.44 -3.34 20.92
C GLN A 8 -6.54 -4.49 19.93
N VAL A 9 -7.25 -4.25 18.82
CA VAL A 9 -7.43 -5.22 17.76
C VAL A 9 -6.05 -5.41 17.18
N GLU A 10 -5.36 -6.43 17.66
CA GLU A 10 -4.02 -6.75 17.19
C GLU A 10 -4.13 -7.06 15.70
N CYS A 11 -3.42 -6.31 14.88
CA CYS A 11 -3.44 -6.45 13.44
C CYS A 11 -2.11 -6.99 12.95
N LEU A 12 -2.15 -7.87 11.95
CA LEU A 12 -0.99 -8.19 11.15
C LEU A 12 -0.93 -7.23 9.97
N HIS A 13 0.28 -6.77 9.65
CA HIS A 13 0.51 -5.79 8.61
C HIS A 13 1.13 -6.50 7.41
N GLU A 14 0.58 -6.25 6.22
CA GLU A 14 1.10 -6.76 4.97
C GLU A 14 1.50 -5.57 4.10
N ILE A 15 2.70 -5.62 3.53
CA ILE A 15 3.10 -4.67 2.49
C ILE A 15 2.49 -5.17 1.18
N TYR A 16 1.52 -4.44 0.68
CA TYR A 16 0.79 -4.74 -0.54
C TYR A 16 1.10 -3.68 -1.60
N ASP A 17 1.46 -4.10 -2.81
CA ASP A 17 1.57 -3.21 -3.97
C ASP A 17 0.28 -3.31 -4.80
N PRO A 18 -0.61 -2.29 -4.74
CA PRO A 18 -1.85 -2.27 -5.53
C PRO A 18 -1.61 -2.11 -7.03
N ASN A 19 -0.43 -1.67 -7.45
CA ASN A 19 -0.17 -1.24 -8.81
C ASN A 19 0.96 -2.05 -9.45
N TRP A 20 0.84 -3.37 -9.38
CA TRP A 20 1.85 -4.27 -9.95
C TRP A 20 2.04 -4.09 -11.48
N ASP A 21 1.04 -3.54 -12.18
CA ASP A 21 1.10 -3.16 -13.60
C ASP A 21 1.71 -1.77 -13.87
N GLU A 22 1.79 -0.90 -12.87
CA GLU A 22 2.29 0.47 -13.04
C GLU A 22 3.44 0.77 -12.07
N PRO A 23 4.66 0.99 -12.57
CA PRO A 23 5.82 1.12 -11.72
C PRO A 23 5.67 2.35 -10.80
N PHE A 24 5.65 2.07 -9.49
CA PHE A 24 5.81 3.04 -8.38
C PHE A 24 4.59 3.85 -7.92
N GLU A 25 3.36 3.32 -8.00
CA GLU A 25 2.21 4.05 -7.45
C GLU A 25 1.96 3.86 -5.93
N GLY A 26 2.87 3.20 -5.23
CA GLY A 26 3.01 3.27 -3.77
C GLY A 26 2.58 2.00 -3.05
N TYR A 27 3.47 1.52 -2.17
CA TYR A 27 3.17 0.45 -1.23
C TYR A 27 2.05 0.89 -0.28
N ALA A 28 1.05 0.04 -0.09
CA ALA A 28 0.00 0.20 0.90
C ALA A 28 0.20 -0.85 2.01
N ILE A 29 -0.10 -0.48 3.25
CA ILE A 29 -0.12 -1.42 4.36
C ILE A 29 -1.55 -1.95 4.50
N ARG A 30 -1.75 -3.24 4.23
CA ARG A 30 -2.99 -3.93 4.56
C ARG A 30 -2.94 -4.39 6.01
N ARG A 31 -4.03 -4.17 6.74
CA ARG A 31 -4.16 -4.54 8.15
C ARG A 31 -5.14 -5.69 8.27
N HIS A 32 -4.64 -6.84 8.69
CA HIS A 32 -5.42 -8.04 8.88
C HIS A 32 -5.76 -8.22 10.35
N ARG A 33 -7.05 -8.25 10.69
CA ARG A 33 -7.49 -8.41 12.10
C ARG A 33 -7.13 -9.79 12.61
N ILE A 34 -6.44 -9.86 13.74
CA ILE A 34 -6.23 -11.11 14.47
C ILE A 34 -7.53 -11.46 15.19
N THR A 35 -8.10 -12.61 14.85
CA THR A 35 -9.36 -13.10 15.43
C THR A 35 -9.14 -14.02 16.61
N LYS A 36 -8.03 -14.78 16.61
CA LYS A 36 -7.71 -15.70 17.69
C LYS A 36 -6.20 -15.89 17.83
N LYS A 37 -5.70 -15.83 19.06
CA LYS A 37 -4.33 -16.22 19.39
C LYS A 37 -4.33 -17.48 20.23
N THR A 38 -3.49 -18.43 19.82
CA THR A 38 -3.19 -19.65 20.58
C THR A 38 -1.70 -19.69 20.87
N PRO A 39 -1.22 -20.57 21.77
CA PRO A 39 0.21 -20.66 22.09
C PRO A 39 1.09 -20.98 20.87
N LYS A 40 0.56 -21.72 19.89
CA LYS A 40 1.29 -22.12 18.67
C LYS A 40 0.91 -21.31 17.43
N ARG A 41 -0.32 -20.81 17.35
CA ARG A 41 -0.84 -20.18 16.13
C ARG A 41 -1.56 -18.86 16.36
N ILE A 42 -1.41 -17.94 15.41
CA ILE A 42 -2.23 -16.74 15.28
C ILE A 42 -3.20 -16.96 14.14
N PHE A 43 -4.49 -16.70 14.38
CA PHE A 43 -5.52 -16.69 13.35
C PHE A 43 -5.89 -15.26 13.02
N TYR A 44 -5.94 -14.95 11.74
CA TYR A 44 -6.32 -13.63 11.26
C TYR A 44 -7.30 -13.74 10.10
N THR A 45 -8.05 -12.67 9.87
CA THR A 45 -9.03 -12.60 8.79
C THR A 45 -8.61 -11.50 7.80
N ASP A 46 -8.75 -11.78 6.51
CA ASP A 46 -8.49 -10.82 5.44
C ASP A 46 -9.72 -9.92 5.16
N ASP A 47 -9.55 -8.94 4.28
CA ASP A 47 -10.62 -8.02 3.85
C ASP A 47 -11.81 -8.75 3.18
N TRP A 48 -11.60 -9.98 2.69
CA TRP A 48 -12.63 -10.82 2.08
C TRP A 48 -13.31 -11.77 3.09
N GLY A 49 -13.00 -11.66 4.38
CA GLY A 49 -13.57 -12.50 5.44
C GLY A 49 -12.97 -13.91 5.53
N ARG A 50 -11.89 -14.20 4.81
CA ARG A 50 -11.21 -15.51 4.87
C ARG A 50 -10.30 -15.56 6.07
N THR A 51 -10.36 -16.67 6.80
CA THR A 51 -9.55 -16.86 8.00
C THR A 51 -8.33 -17.72 7.69
N TYR A 52 -7.17 -17.26 8.11
CA TYR A 52 -5.88 -17.91 7.93
C TYR A 52 -5.22 -18.15 9.29
N SER A 53 -4.25 -19.07 9.33
CA SER A 53 -3.49 -19.38 10.54
C SER A 53 -1.99 -19.34 10.26
N LEU A 54 -1.22 -18.69 11.13
CA LEU A 54 0.24 -18.58 11.08
C LEU A 54 0.85 -19.17 12.33
N ASP A 55 2.13 -19.50 12.26
CA ASP A 55 2.92 -19.85 13.44
C ASP A 55 3.19 -18.62 14.29
N ARG A 56 2.72 -18.64 15.54
CA ARG A 56 2.88 -17.54 16.50
C ARG A 56 4.33 -17.39 16.94
N GLN A 57 4.99 -18.50 17.23
CA GLN A 57 6.32 -18.49 17.84
C GLN A 57 7.33 -17.89 16.88
N ARG A 58 7.22 -18.27 15.60
CA ARG A 58 8.09 -17.72 14.55
C ARG A 58 7.85 -16.24 14.32
N LEU A 59 6.58 -15.83 14.26
CA LEU A 59 6.22 -14.42 14.07
C LEU A 59 6.64 -13.54 15.27
N GLU A 60 6.54 -14.03 16.50
CA GLU A 60 6.98 -13.29 17.69
C GLU A 60 8.52 -13.27 17.83
N ALA A 61 9.22 -14.30 17.36
CA ALA A 61 10.69 -14.38 17.40
C ALA A 61 11.35 -13.48 16.35
N ASP A 62 10.88 -13.54 15.10
CA ASP A 62 11.45 -12.80 13.98
C ASP A 62 10.79 -11.41 13.79
N GLY A 63 9.59 -11.20 14.36
CA GLY A 63 8.78 -9.99 14.14
C GLY A 63 8.04 -9.96 12.78
N GLU A 64 8.39 -10.87 11.88
CA GLU A 64 7.78 -11.07 10.57
C GLU A 64 7.67 -12.57 10.24
N ILE A 65 6.75 -12.93 9.35
CA ILE A 65 6.62 -14.28 8.81
C ILE A 65 6.30 -14.24 7.32
N TRP A 66 6.97 -15.11 6.58
CA TRP A 66 6.68 -15.33 5.17
C TRP A 66 5.67 -16.46 4.99
N ASP A 67 4.47 -16.12 4.53
CA ASP A 67 3.43 -17.07 4.19
C ASP A 67 3.62 -17.54 2.74
N ARG A 68 4.24 -18.73 2.59
CA ARG A 68 4.51 -19.34 1.28
C ARG A 68 3.24 -19.69 0.51
N VAL A 69 2.13 -19.98 1.19
CA VAL A 69 0.89 -20.44 0.53
C VAL A 69 0.24 -19.29 -0.23
N HIS A 70 0.32 -18.10 0.33
CA HIS A 70 -0.30 -16.89 -0.22
C HIS A 70 0.72 -15.89 -0.76
N ASN A 71 2.01 -16.28 -0.81
CA ASN A 71 3.13 -15.49 -1.30
C ASN A 71 3.17 -14.06 -0.71
N ARG A 72 2.96 -13.95 0.60
CA ARG A 72 2.86 -12.66 1.31
C ARG A 72 3.70 -12.62 2.56
N ARG A 73 4.17 -11.41 2.90
CA ARG A 73 4.95 -11.13 4.12
C ARG A 73 4.07 -10.43 5.13
N LEU A 74 4.02 -10.99 6.33
CA LEU A 74 3.19 -10.49 7.41
C LEU A 74 4.07 -10.04 8.57
N TYR A 75 3.80 -8.84 9.05
CA TYR A 75 4.55 -8.18 10.11
C TYR A 75 3.67 -8.05 11.35
N LEU A 76 4.27 -8.34 12.51
CA LEU A 76 3.59 -8.18 13.79
C LEU A 76 3.38 -6.70 14.15
N ARG A 77 4.30 -5.84 13.69
CA ARG A 77 4.22 -4.38 13.80
C ARG A 77 4.04 -3.76 12.44
N GLU A 78 3.50 -2.55 12.39
CA GLU A 78 3.42 -1.79 11.15
C GLU A 78 4.86 -1.53 10.65
N PRO A 79 5.26 -2.09 9.49
CA PRO A 79 6.58 -1.81 8.95
C PRO A 79 6.62 -0.34 8.50
N GLU A 80 7.73 0.36 8.78
CA GLU A 80 7.96 1.67 8.18
C GLU A 80 8.17 1.48 6.68
N LEU A 81 7.13 1.79 5.91
CA LEU A 81 7.27 1.89 4.46
C LEU A 81 8.06 3.14 4.12
N PRO A 82 9.01 3.06 3.16
CA PRO A 82 9.52 4.28 2.55
C PRO A 82 8.31 5.03 1.98
N GLN A 83 8.09 6.26 2.45
CA GLN A 83 6.98 7.06 1.95
C GLN A 83 7.13 7.17 0.43
N PRO A 84 6.09 6.79 -0.35
CA PRO A 84 6.16 6.96 -1.78
C PRO A 84 6.41 8.44 -2.09
N PRO A 85 7.21 8.77 -3.11
CA PRO A 85 7.44 10.16 -3.48
C PRO A 85 6.09 10.83 -3.69
N LYS A 86 5.93 12.03 -3.11
CA LYS A 86 4.69 12.80 -3.20
C LYS A 86 4.27 12.90 -4.66
N ARG A 87 3.04 12.46 -4.95
CA ARG A 87 2.49 12.54 -6.31
C ARG A 87 2.47 14.01 -6.75
N PRO A 88 2.94 14.32 -7.96
CA PRO A 88 2.82 15.67 -8.48
C PRO A 88 1.33 16.02 -8.59
N SER A 89 0.97 17.18 -8.07
CA SER A 89 -0.37 17.73 -8.16
C SER A 89 -0.79 17.95 -9.61
N VAL A 90 -2.10 18.06 -9.85
CA VAL A 90 -2.65 18.41 -11.18
C VAL A 90 -2.05 19.72 -11.70
N ALA A 91 -1.74 20.67 -10.82
CA ALA A 91 -1.07 21.91 -11.17
C ALA A 91 0.39 21.68 -11.63
N GLU A 92 1.16 20.86 -10.92
CA GLU A 92 2.53 20.50 -11.30
C GLU A 92 2.58 19.73 -12.62
N LEU A 93 1.62 18.83 -12.86
CA LEU A 93 1.50 18.11 -14.13
C LEU A 93 1.11 19.04 -15.29
N LYS A 94 0.24 20.02 -15.05
CA LYS A 94 -0.10 21.06 -16.03
C LYS A 94 1.11 21.90 -16.40
N GLN A 95 1.94 22.26 -15.40
CA GLN A 95 3.17 23.01 -15.63
C GLN A 95 4.17 22.19 -16.45
N ARG A 96 4.43 20.94 -16.07
CA ARG A 96 5.31 20.03 -16.83
C ARG A 96 4.86 19.82 -18.27
N MET A 97 3.55 19.72 -18.51
CA MET A 97 2.99 19.65 -19.85
C MET A 97 3.23 20.93 -20.65
N ALA A 98 3.11 22.10 -20.01
CA ALA A 98 3.38 23.38 -20.66
C ALA A 98 4.87 23.55 -20.97
N ASP A 99 5.76 23.12 -20.07
CA ASP A 99 7.22 23.19 -20.26
C ASP A 99 7.72 22.20 -21.33
N ALA A 100 7.09 21.03 -21.44
CA ALA A 100 7.40 20.04 -22.49
C ALA A 100 6.83 20.42 -23.87
N HIS A 101 6.09 21.53 -24.00
CA HIS A 101 5.49 21.92 -25.27
C HIS A 101 6.56 22.27 -26.30
N PRO A 102 6.46 21.81 -27.56
CA PRO A 102 7.44 22.11 -28.61
C PRO A 102 7.65 23.62 -28.83
N ASP A 103 6.58 24.42 -28.77
CA ASP A 103 6.67 25.90 -28.82
C ASP A 103 7.51 26.55 -27.70
N ARG A 104 7.85 25.81 -26.64
CA ARG A 104 8.73 26.26 -25.54
C ARG A 104 10.10 25.60 -25.56
N GLY A 105 10.45 24.89 -26.63
CA GLY A 105 11.72 24.18 -26.77
C GLY A 105 11.69 22.73 -26.25
N GLY A 106 10.51 22.19 -25.94
CA GLY A 106 10.33 20.76 -25.67
C GLY A 106 10.20 19.92 -26.96
N ASN A 107 9.79 18.67 -26.82
CA ASN A 107 9.50 17.80 -27.97
C ASN A 107 8.13 17.13 -27.86
N ASP A 108 7.56 16.75 -29.02
CA ASP A 108 6.24 16.14 -29.10
C ASP A 108 6.07 14.87 -28.25
N ALA A 109 7.10 14.01 -28.16
CA ALA A 109 7.03 12.79 -27.37
C ALA A 109 6.95 13.09 -25.86
N GLU A 110 7.72 14.06 -25.38
CA GLU A 110 7.66 14.54 -23.99
C GLU A 110 6.33 15.22 -23.68
N PHE A 111 5.80 16.02 -24.62
CA PHE A 111 4.51 16.65 -24.50
C PHE A 111 3.37 15.63 -24.42
N ILE A 112 3.36 14.62 -25.29
CA ILE A 112 2.36 13.55 -25.31
C ILE A 112 2.39 12.77 -23.99
N ALA A 113 3.57 12.38 -23.50
CA ALA A 113 3.71 11.68 -22.23
C ALA A 113 3.25 12.52 -21.02
N ALA A 114 3.60 13.82 -21.00
CA ALA A 114 3.17 14.74 -19.96
C ALA A 114 1.65 14.98 -19.98
N ARG A 115 1.07 15.09 -21.18
CA ARG A 115 -0.37 15.23 -21.39
C ARG A 115 -1.14 14.01 -20.91
N GLN A 116 -0.68 12.79 -21.22
CA GLN A 116 -1.32 11.56 -20.74
C GLN A 116 -1.36 11.52 -19.19
N LYS A 117 -0.25 11.88 -18.53
CA LYS A 117 -0.18 11.95 -17.06
C LYS A 117 -1.12 13.01 -16.49
N TYR A 118 -1.18 14.20 -17.09
CA TYR A 118 -2.11 15.26 -16.70
C TYR A 118 -3.58 14.84 -16.85
N GLU A 119 -3.96 14.26 -17.99
CA GLU A 119 -5.33 13.84 -18.25
C GLU A 119 -5.77 12.73 -17.28
N ARG A 120 -4.89 11.77 -16.98
CA ARG A 120 -5.16 10.71 -16.00
C ARG A 120 -5.36 11.28 -14.59
N ALA A 121 -4.46 12.14 -14.12
CA ALA A 121 -4.58 12.78 -12.82
C ALA A 121 -5.86 13.65 -12.72
N ARG A 122 -6.22 14.36 -13.78
CA ARG A 122 -7.46 15.16 -13.86
C ARG A 122 -8.72 14.29 -13.75
N ARG A 123 -8.74 13.12 -14.41
CA ARG A 123 -9.86 12.16 -14.30
C ARG A 123 -10.01 11.59 -12.89
N MET A 124 -8.90 11.30 -12.22
CA MET A 124 -8.92 10.81 -10.84
C MET A 124 -9.39 11.87 -9.84
N ALA A 125 -9.01 13.13 -10.03
CA ALA A 125 -9.41 14.22 -9.15
C ALA A 125 -10.88 14.68 -9.32
N ALA A 126 -11.52 14.32 -10.44
CA ALA A 126 -12.91 14.64 -10.71
C ALA A 126 -13.90 13.56 -10.22
N ARG A 127 -13.40 12.47 -9.66
CA ARG A 127 -14.16 11.34 -9.13
C ARG A 127 -14.13 11.34 -7.60
#